data_AF-W9EMD2-F1
#
_entry.id   AF-W9EMD2-F1
#
_cell.length_a   1.000
_cell.length_b   1.000
_cell.length_c   1.000
_cell.angle_alpha   90.00
_cell.angle_beta   90.00
_cell.angle_gamma   90.00
#
_symmetry.space_group_name_H-M   'P 1'
#
loop_
_entity.id
_entity.type
_entity.pdbx_description
1 polymer ?
#
loop_
_entity_poly.entity_id
_entity_poly.type
_entity_poly.pdbx_seq_one_letter_code
_entity_poly.pdbx_strand_id
1 'polypeptide(L)'
;MSDNSTFSNLETTAKAKAIKSFLPFYIQKLRSDELDVMTTFDKRQVMANINRVIFDASTQATNNLYDFVADYCHENLLMLMQELPQAYFENGNPTTDWDAWYTEQTDQLDPNATL
;
A
#
# COMPACT_ATOMS: atom_id res chain seq x y z
N MET A 1 23.57 -9.15 8.20
CA MET A 1 22.52 -9.35 7.18
C MET A 1 21.31 -8.61 7.70
N SER A 2 20.65 -7.79 6.90
CA SER A 2 19.40 -7.17 7.35
C SER A 2 18.35 -8.28 7.33
N ASP A 3 17.78 -8.61 8.48
CA ASP A 3 16.72 -9.61 8.56
C ASP A 3 15.47 -9.03 7.90
N ASN A 4 15.13 -9.55 6.72
CA ASN A 4 13.92 -9.16 6.00
C ASN A 4 12.71 -9.79 6.69
N SER A 5 11.69 -8.98 6.93
CA SER A 5 10.48 -9.36 7.66
C SER A 5 9.23 -9.15 6.80
N THR A 6 8.14 -9.83 7.14
CA THR A 6 6.82 -9.55 6.56
C THR A 6 6.18 -8.39 7.32
N PHE A 7 5.19 -7.71 6.72
CA PHE A 7 4.48 -6.63 7.39
C PHE A 7 3.90 -7.05 8.75
N SER A 8 3.34 -8.26 8.85
CA SER A 8 2.77 -8.82 10.08
C SER A 8 3.76 -8.86 11.25
N ASN A 9 5.04 -9.08 10.95
CA ASN A 9 6.12 -9.26 11.93
C ASN A 9 6.82 -7.94 12.30
N LEU A 10 6.43 -6.81 11.70
CA LEU A 10 6.95 -5.51 12.11
C LEU A 10 6.37 -5.07 13.45
N GLU A 11 7.19 -4.38 14.25
CA GLU A 11 6.76 -3.65 15.43
C GLU A 11 5.82 -2.49 15.06
N THR A 12 5.02 -2.03 16.02
CA THR A 12 3.95 -1.03 15.78
C THR A 12 4.45 0.25 15.10
N THR A 13 5.61 0.77 15.53
CA THR A 13 6.20 1.99 14.94
C THR A 13 6.68 1.77 13.51
N ALA A 14 7.22 0.59 13.21
CA ALA A 14 7.64 0.19 11.87
C ALA A 14 6.43 -0.01 10.94
N LYS A 15 5.33 -0.59 11.42
CA LYS A 15 4.05 -0.70 10.68
C LYS A 15 3.51 0.67 10.31
N ALA A 16 3.47 1.61 11.27
CA ALA A 16 3.01 2.97 11.01
C ALA A 16 3.87 3.67 9.94
N LYS A 17 5.20 3.46 9.97
CA LYS A 17 6.10 4.00 8.95
C LYS A 17 5.85 3.38 7.57
N ALA A 18 5.70 2.06 7.51
CA ALA A 18 5.40 1.32 6.29
C ALA A 18 4.08 1.79 5.65
N ILE A 19 3.03 2.01 6.46
CA ILE A 19 1.77 2.60 5.98
C ILE A 19 2.00 3.98 5.36
N LYS A 20 2.74 4.85 6.05
CA LYS A 20 3.02 6.20 5.56
C LYS A 20 3.83 6.22 4.27
N SER A 21 4.75 5.26 4.06
CA SER A 21 5.51 5.16 2.81
C SER A 21 4.70 4.54 1.66
N PHE A 22 3.72 3.69 1.97
CA PHE A 22 2.83 3.06 0.99
C PHE A 22 1.78 4.01 0.41
N LEU A 23 1.24 4.92 1.22
CA LEU A 23 0.11 5.77 0.82
C LEU A 23 0.36 6.66 -0.41
N PRO A 24 1.51 7.32 -0.60
CA PRO A 24 1.79 8.08 -1.81
C PRO A 24 1.65 7.24 -3.09
N PHE A 25 2.25 6.05 -3.09
CA PHE A 25 2.15 5.09 -4.18
C PHE A 25 0.70 4.66 -4.41
N TYR A 26 -0.01 4.22 -3.37
CA TYR A 26 -1.38 3.73 -3.49
C TYR A 26 -2.33 4.80 -4.04
N ILE A 27 -2.22 6.03 -3.54
CA ILE A 27 -3.05 7.16 -3.99
C ILE A 27 -2.72 7.52 -5.45
N GLN A 28 -1.46 7.46 -5.86
CA GLN A 28 -1.07 7.68 -7.27
C GLN A 28 -1.70 6.61 -8.19
N LYS A 29 -1.63 5.34 -7.81
CA LYS A 29 -2.22 4.24 -8.58
C LYS A 29 -3.74 4.33 -8.65
N LEU A 30 -4.40 4.67 -7.54
CA LEU A 30 -5.84 4.94 -7.51
C LEU A 30 -6.23 6.06 -8.48
N ARG A 31 -5.47 7.16 -8.50
CA ARG A 31 -5.75 8.31 -9.38
C ARG A 31 -5.51 8.02 -10.86
N SER A 32 -4.66 7.06 -11.16
CA SER A 32 -4.32 6.67 -12.53
C SER A 32 -5.19 5.50 -13.04
N ASP A 33 -6.11 4.99 -12.21
CA ASP A 33 -6.89 3.78 -12.48
C ASP A 33 -6.02 2.53 -12.70
N GLU A 34 -4.87 2.48 -12.00
CA GLU A 34 -3.86 1.44 -12.13
C GLU A 34 -3.80 0.56 -10.87
N LEU A 35 -4.95 0.11 -10.34
CA LEU A 35 -5.00 -0.72 -9.13
C LEU A 35 -5.19 -2.22 -9.41
N ASP A 36 -5.23 -2.65 -10.67
CA ASP A 36 -5.55 -4.04 -11.05
C ASP A 36 -4.73 -5.08 -10.27
N VAL A 37 -3.41 -4.90 -10.19
CA VAL A 37 -2.54 -5.82 -9.45
C VAL A 37 -2.85 -5.80 -7.96
N MET A 38 -3.13 -4.63 -7.37
CA MET A 38 -3.52 -4.54 -5.95
C MET A 38 -4.80 -5.33 -5.66
N THR A 39 -5.78 -5.33 -6.57
CA THR A 39 -7.04 -6.06 -6.37
C THR A 39 -6.85 -7.57 -6.24
N THR A 40 -5.78 -8.13 -6.79
CA THR A 40 -5.45 -9.56 -6.66
C THR A 40 -5.05 -9.94 -5.24
N PHE A 41 -4.62 -8.96 -4.44
CA PHE A 41 -4.17 -9.17 -3.06
C PHE A 41 -5.22 -8.81 -2.02
N ASP A 42 -6.28 -8.03 -2.34
CA ASP A 42 -7.31 -7.57 -1.40
C ASP A 42 -8.34 -8.65 -1.03
N LYS A 43 -7.87 -9.67 -0.31
CA LYS A 43 -8.69 -10.84 0.09
C LYS A 43 -9.77 -10.45 1.09
N ARG A 44 -9.52 -9.41 1.90
CA ARG A 44 -10.47 -8.88 2.89
C ARG A 44 -11.39 -7.80 2.34
N GLN A 45 -11.30 -7.46 1.05
CA GLN A 45 -12.16 -6.49 0.38
C GLN A 45 -12.15 -5.09 1.03
N VAL A 46 -11.01 -4.66 1.54
CA VAL A 46 -10.85 -3.39 2.27
C VAL A 46 -10.52 -2.23 1.35
N MET A 47 -10.04 -2.47 0.11
CA MET A 47 -9.66 -1.40 -0.83
C MET A 47 -10.85 -0.51 -1.18
N ALA A 48 -12.06 -1.06 -1.30
CA ALA A 48 -13.25 -0.28 -1.62
C ALA A 48 -13.49 0.84 -0.59
N ASN A 49 -13.29 0.55 0.71
CA ASN A 49 -13.44 1.57 1.75
C ASN A 49 -12.29 2.58 1.74
N ILE A 50 -11.04 2.12 1.54
CA ILE A 50 -9.87 3.00 1.43
C ILE A 50 -10.06 3.98 0.26
N ASN A 51 -10.46 3.48 -0.91
CA ASN A 51 -10.68 4.27 -2.13
C ASN A 51 -11.75 5.33 -1.92
N ARG A 52 -12.87 4.96 -1.30
CA ARG A 52 -13.95 5.90 -0.96
C ARG A 52 -13.45 7.02 -0.06
N VAL A 53 -12.70 6.71 1.00
CA VAL A 53 -12.18 7.71 1.93
C VAL A 53 -11.17 8.64 1.24
N ILE A 54 -10.28 8.11 0.39
CA ILE A 54 -9.34 8.93 -0.38
C ILE A 54 -10.10 9.89 -1.30
N PHE A 55 -11.15 9.42 -1.98
CA PHE A 55 -11.99 10.25 -2.85
C PHE A 55 -12.68 11.36 -2.05
N ASP A 56 -13.39 10.99 -0.98
CA ASP A 56 -14.11 11.94 -0.11
C ASP A 56 -13.16 13.00 0.45
N ALA A 57 -12.01 12.60 0.99
CA ALA A 57 -11.03 13.51 1.59
C ALA A 57 -10.34 14.41 0.55
N SER A 58 -10.07 13.90 -0.66
CA SER A 58 -9.47 14.68 -1.74
C SER A 58 -10.35 15.86 -2.17
N THR A 59 -11.67 15.73 -2.02
CA THR A 59 -12.63 16.82 -2.34
C THR A 59 -12.75 17.88 -1.25
N GLN A 60 -12.31 17.60 -0.02
CA GLN A 60 -12.53 18.46 1.15
C GLN A 60 -11.36 19.39 1.51
N ALA A 61 -10.33 19.49 0.64
CA ALA A 61 -9.15 20.31 0.86
C ALA A 61 -8.48 20.08 2.23
N THR A 62 -8.39 18.82 2.67
CA THR A 62 -7.64 18.48 3.88
C THR A 62 -6.17 18.82 3.66
N ASN A 63 -5.61 19.72 4.49
CA ASN A 63 -4.22 20.18 4.39
C ASN A 63 -3.17 19.05 4.45
N ASN A 64 -3.56 17.82 4.82
CA ASN A 64 -2.71 16.64 4.74
C ASN A 64 -3.53 15.35 4.52
N LEU A 65 -3.83 15.06 3.25
CA LEU A 65 -4.56 13.87 2.82
C LEU A 65 -3.92 12.57 3.34
N TYR A 66 -2.59 12.48 3.30
CA TYR A 66 -1.87 11.26 3.65
C TYR A 66 -2.02 10.92 5.13
N ASP A 67 -1.79 11.88 6.02
CA ASP A 67 -1.97 11.65 7.46
C ASP A 67 -3.43 11.37 7.80
N PHE A 68 -4.38 12.09 7.18
CA PHE A 68 -5.81 11.81 7.39
C PHE A 68 -6.18 10.37 6.99
N VAL A 69 -5.74 9.90 5.82
CA VAL A 69 -6.03 8.55 5.34
C VAL A 69 -5.31 7.51 6.20
N ALA A 70 -4.06 7.76 6.60
CA ALA A 70 -3.29 6.86 7.48
C ALA A 70 -4.01 6.62 8.81
N ASP A 71 -4.59 7.67 9.39
CA ASP A 71 -5.29 7.60 10.67
C ASP A 71 -6.70 7.02 10.50
N TYR A 72 -7.49 7.55 9.55
CA TYR A 72 -8.89 7.16 9.37
C TYR A 72 -9.03 5.73 8.82
N CYS A 73 -8.13 5.30 7.94
CA CYS A 73 -8.14 3.97 7.33
C CYS A 73 -7.16 2.99 7.98
N HIS A 74 -6.64 3.28 9.19
CA HIS A 74 -5.54 2.54 9.79
C HIS A 74 -5.73 1.01 9.75
N GLU A 75 -6.87 0.51 10.25
CA GLU A 75 -7.17 -0.93 10.28
C GLU A 75 -7.27 -1.55 8.87
N ASN A 76 -7.87 -0.84 7.92
CA ASN A 76 -7.96 -1.32 6.54
C ASN A 76 -6.59 -1.37 5.87
N LEU A 77 -5.73 -0.38 6.14
CA LEU A 77 -4.36 -0.34 5.64
C LEU A 77 -3.51 -1.47 6.25
N LEU A 78 -3.67 -1.74 7.55
CA LEU A 78 -3.05 -2.89 8.20
C LEU A 78 -3.46 -4.21 7.51
N MET A 79 -4.76 -4.39 7.29
CA MET A 79 -5.29 -5.61 6.66
C MET A 79 -4.77 -5.79 5.23
N LEU A 80 -4.79 -4.72 4.43
CA LEU A 80 -4.27 -4.76 3.06
C LEU A 80 -2.77 -5.07 3.04
N MET A 81 -1.97 -4.35 3.83
CA MET A 81 -0.50 -4.51 3.84
C MET A 81 -0.04 -5.88 4.36
N GLN A 82 -0.85 -6.58 5.16
CA GLN A 82 -0.60 -7.97 5.56
C GLN A 82 -0.77 -8.97 4.40
N GLU A 83 -1.48 -8.59 3.34
CA GLU A 83 -1.77 -9.46 2.19
C GLU A 83 -0.80 -9.25 1.02
N LEU A 84 -0.04 -8.15 1.04
CA LEU A 84 0.93 -7.82 -0.01
C LEU A 84 2.21 -8.66 0.13
N PRO A 85 2.69 -9.32 -0.94
CA PRO A 85 4.00 -9.97 -0.97
C PRO A 85 5.15 -8.95 -1.06
N GLN A 86 5.29 -8.08 -0.06
CA GLN A 86 6.38 -7.12 0.11
C GLN A 86 7.17 -7.48 1.38
N ALA A 87 8.50 -7.39 1.29
CA ALA A 87 9.36 -7.55 2.45
C ALA A 87 9.78 -6.18 3.00
N TYR A 88 10.12 -6.16 4.28
CA TYR A 88 10.47 -4.93 4.99
C TYR A 88 11.72 -5.13 5.83
N PHE A 89 12.51 -4.08 5.94
CA PHE A 89 13.52 -3.98 7.00
C PHE A 89 12.83 -3.75 8.34
N GLU A 90 13.49 -4.09 9.46
CA GLU A 90 12.95 -3.90 10.82
C GLU A 90 12.45 -2.47 11.10
N ASN A 91 13.03 -1.47 10.43
CA ASN A 91 12.64 -0.07 10.58
C ASN A 91 11.37 0.32 9.81
N GLY A 92 10.71 -0.62 9.13
CA GLY A 92 9.48 -0.41 8.35
C GLY A 92 9.67 0.11 6.93
N ASN A 93 10.91 0.29 6.46
CA ASN A 93 11.16 0.55 5.05
C ASN A 93 10.90 -0.71 4.22
N PRO A 94 10.22 -0.62 3.07
CA PRO A 94 10.12 -1.76 2.18
C PRO A 94 11.50 -2.10 1.61
N THR A 95 11.76 -3.38 1.35
CA THR A 95 13.03 -3.84 0.76
C THR A 95 13.11 -3.55 -0.73
N THR A 96 11.94 -3.52 -1.40
CA THR A 96 11.77 -3.12 -2.79
C THR A 96 10.92 -1.85 -2.81
N ASP A 97 11.33 -0.85 -3.57
CA ASP A 97 10.51 0.35 -3.79
C ASP A 97 9.11 -0.01 -4.31
N TRP A 98 8.09 0.77 -3.98
CA TRP A 98 6.70 0.41 -4.31
C TRP A 98 6.41 0.39 -5.81
N ASP A 99 7.00 1.27 -6.61
CA ASP A 99 6.81 1.27 -8.07
C ASP A 99 7.53 0.08 -8.72
N ALA A 100 8.75 -0.23 -8.24
CA ALA A 100 9.48 -1.41 -8.67
C ALA A 100 8.75 -2.71 -8.28
N TRP A 101 8.25 -2.78 -7.04
CA TRP A 101 7.46 -3.90 -6.56
C TRP A 101 6.20 -4.09 -7.40
N TYR A 102 5.48 -3.01 -7.73
CA TYR A 102 4.27 -3.09 -8.55
C TYR A 102 4.57 -3.61 -9.97
N THR A 103 5.68 -3.17 -10.56
CA THR A 103 6.17 -3.67 -11.85
C THR A 103 6.44 -5.18 -11.78
N GLU A 104 7.20 -5.63 -10.76
CA GLU A 104 7.48 -7.05 -10.56
C GLU A 104 6.21 -7.90 -10.37
N GLN A 105 5.20 -7.38 -9.68
CA GLN A 105 3.93 -8.07 -9.50
C GLN A 105 3.10 -8.09 -10.80
N THR A 106 3.15 -7.02 -11.59
CA THR A 106 2.50 -6.95 -12.92
C THR A 106 3.07 -8.02 -13.84
N ASP A 107 4.39 -8.11 -13.94
CA ASP A 107 5.09 -9.10 -14.78
C ASP A 107 4.78 -10.54 -14.37
N GLN A 108 4.48 -10.80 -13.09
CA GLN A 108 4.09 -12.12 -12.62
C GLN A 108 2.64 -12.49 -12.98
N LEU A 109 1.75 -11.49 -13.02
CA LEU A 109 0.34 -11.68 -13.37
C LEU A 109 0.14 -11.81 -14.88
N ASP A 110 0.87 -11.03 -15.66
CA ASP A 110 0.89 -11.12 -17.12
C ASP A 110 2.33 -10.94 -17.65
N PRO A 111 3.09 -12.05 -17.80
CA PRO A 111 4.47 -12.00 -18.30
C PRO A 111 4.62 -11.43 -19.72
N ASN A 112 3.52 -11.18 -20.43
CA ASN A 112 3.52 -10.61 -21.77
C ASN A 112 2.96 -9.18 -21.82
N ALA A 113 2.51 -8.61 -20.69
CA ALA A 113 2.12 -7.21 -20.62
C ALA A 113 3.36 -6.34 -20.80
N THR A 114 3.45 -5.62 -21.92
CA THR A 114 4.53 -4.67 -22.16
C THR A 114 4.10 -3.32 -21.58
N LEU A 115 4.87 -2.77 -20.63
CA LEU A 115 4.71 -1.41 -20.10
C LEU A 115 4.99 -0.34 -21.16
#